data_AF-A0A4Q3AAE6-F1
#
_entry.id   AF-A0A4Q3AAE6-F1
#
_cell.length_a   1.000
_cell.length_b   1.000
_cell.length_c   1.000
_cell.angle_alpha   90.00
_cell.angle_beta   90.00
_cell.angle_gamma   90.00
#
_symmetry.space_group_name_H-M   'P 1'
#
loop_
_entity.id
_entity.type
_entity.pdbx_description
1 polymer ?
#
loop_
_entity_poly.entity_id
_entity_poly.type
_entity_poly.pdbx_seq_one_letter_code
_entity_poly.pdbx_strand_id
1 'polypeptide(L)'
;METPSTPTVDRSGAVKVLRFIGRNLLRLLMLFPALWCFGAIYYDGPFPGSGNMILAILWAALAIFLIFRARSKRDRWLSFAGALALVIIPWSFKSPR
;
A
#
# COMPACT_ATOMS: atom_id res chain seq x y z
N MET A 1 -44.64 29.12 23.80
CA MET A 1 -44.20 27.72 23.73
C MET A 1 -43.14 27.65 22.66
N GLU A 2 -41.87 27.71 23.06
CA GLU A 2 -40.73 27.61 22.14
C GLU A 2 -40.39 26.12 21.96
N THR A 3 -40.39 25.64 20.73
CA THR A 3 -40.06 24.25 20.39
C THR A 3 -38.53 24.07 20.41
N PRO A 4 -37.99 23.03 21.07
CA PRO A 4 -36.55 22.79 21.12
C PRO A 4 -36.04 22.42 19.72
N SER A 5 -35.09 23.19 19.21
CA SER A 5 -34.38 22.88 17.97
C SER A 5 -33.44 21.68 18.21
N THR A 6 -33.80 20.53 17.65
CA THR A 6 -32.94 19.34 17.66
C THR A 6 -31.62 19.64 16.94
N PRO A 7 -30.45 19.36 17.55
CA PRO A 7 -29.16 19.59 16.91
C PRO A 7 -29.02 18.69 15.69
N THR A 8 -28.91 19.30 14.52
CA THR A 8 -28.61 18.61 13.26
C THR A 8 -27.16 18.14 13.31
N VAL A 9 -26.94 16.91 13.75
CA VAL A 9 -25.64 16.24 13.66
C VAL A 9 -25.19 16.28 12.19
N ASP A 10 -24.16 17.08 11.90
CA ASP A 10 -23.59 17.24 10.56
C ASP A 10 -22.90 15.94 10.12
N ARG A 11 -23.72 15.00 9.65
CA ARG A 11 -23.28 13.71 9.11
C ARG A 11 -22.33 13.87 7.92
N SER A 12 -22.29 15.03 7.26
CA SER A 12 -21.47 15.23 6.06
C SER A 12 -19.97 15.33 6.40
N GLY A 13 -19.64 16.00 7.51
CA GLY A 13 -18.28 16.14 8.02
C GLY A 13 -17.70 14.79 8.48
N ALA A 14 -18.48 14.06 9.28
CA ALA A 14 -18.09 12.75 9.80
C ALA A 14 -17.77 11.73 8.67
N VAL A 15 -18.58 11.69 7.61
CA VAL A 15 -18.36 10.78 6.48
C VAL A 15 -17.11 11.17 5.67
N LYS A 16 -16.82 12.47 5.51
CA LYS A 16 -15.60 12.94 4.84
C LYS A 16 -14.35 12.56 5.63
N VAL A 17 -14.36 12.78 6.95
CA VAL A 17 -13.25 12.43 7.84
C VAL A 17 -13.02 10.92 7.86
N LEU A 18 -14.08 10.11 8.03
CA LEU A 18 -13.98 8.65 8.01
C LEU A 18 -13.42 8.13 6.69
N ARG A 19 -13.84 8.72 5.57
CA ARG A 19 -13.32 8.36 4.23
C ARG A 19 -11.86 8.77 4.05
N PHE A 20 -11.44 9.88 4.65
CA PHE A 20 -10.04 10.32 4.66
C PHE A 20 -9.17 9.41 5.52
N ILE A 21 -9.61 9.08 6.74
CA ILE A 21 -8.94 8.13 7.64
C ILE A 21 -8.81 6.78 6.96
N GLY A 22 -9.90 6.21 6.44
CA GLY A 22 -9.86 4.92 5.76
C GLY A 22 -8.90 4.91 4.55
N ARG A 23 -8.77 6.02 3.83
CA ARG A 23 -7.84 6.14 2.70
C ARG A 23 -6.38 6.19 3.14
N ASN A 24 -6.07 6.88 4.24
CA ASN A 24 -4.70 6.95 4.76
C ASN A 24 -4.30 5.68 5.50
N LEU A 25 -5.24 5.06 6.24
CA LEU A 25 -5.03 3.78 6.89
C LEU A 25 -4.72 2.68 5.86
N LEU A 26 -5.46 2.64 4.75
CA LEU A 26 -5.18 1.71 3.66
C LEU A 26 -3.79 1.95 3.05
N ARG A 27 -3.37 3.21 2.86
CA ARG A 27 -2.02 3.54 2.40
C ARG A 27 -0.94 3.08 3.38
N LEU A 28 -1.16 3.27 4.68
CA LEU A 28 -0.23 2.84 5.72
C LEU A 28 -0.10 1.31 5.73
N LEU A 29 -1.24 0.60 5.69
CA LEU A 29 -1.29 -0.85 5.61
C LEU A 29 -0.60 -1.36 4.33
N MET A 30 -0.69 -0.61 3.23
CA MET A 30 0.01 -0.91 1.99
C MET A 30 1.53 -0.64 2.07
N LEU A 31 1.95 0.34 2.88
CA LEU A 31 3.36 0.68 3.05
C LEU A 31 4.14 -0.40 3.80
N PHE A 32 3.53 -1.05 4.80
CA PHE A 32 4.18 -2.07 5.62
C PHE A 32 4.79 -3.24 4.81
N PRO A 33 4.00 -3.99 4.03
CA PRO A 33 4.55 -5.08 3.22
C PRO A 33 5.45 -4.54 2.10
N ALA A 34 5.25 -3.29 1.65
CA ALA A 34 6.13 -2.71 0.66
C ALA A 34 7.53 -2.45 1.22
N LEU A 35 7.60 -1.92 2.43
CA LEU A 35 8.86 -1.73 3.15
C LEU A 35 9.53 -3.06 3.48
N TRP A 36 8.73 -4.07 3.84
CA TRP A 36 9.21 -5.44 4.00
C TRP A 36 9.83 -6.00 2.71
N CYS A 37 9.14 -5.88 1.58
CA CYS A 37 9.63 -6.32 0.27
C CYS A 37 10.92 -5.59 -0.12
N PHE A 38 11.00 -4.28 0.15
CA PHE A 38 12.21 -3.50 -0.08
C PHE A 38 13.40 -4.07 0.72
N GLY A 39 13.22 -4.32 2.01
CA GLY A 39 14.25 -4.94 2.85
C GLY A 39 14.63 -6.33 2.36
N ALA A 40 13.65 -7.17 2.03
CA ALA A 40 13.87 -8.50 1.50
C ALA A 40 14.67 -8.50 0.18
N ILE A 41 14.41 -7.56 -0.72
CA ILE A 41 15.16 -7.42 -1.98
C ILE A 41 16.58 -6.90 -1.70
N TYR A 42 16.72 -5.93 -0.81
CA TYR A 42 18.01 -5.32 -0.50
C TYR A 42 18.97 -6.30 0.18
N TYR A 43 18.50 -7.03 1.19
CA TYR A 43 19.34 -7.95 1.98
C TYR A 43 19.47 -9.35 1.40
N ASP A 44 18.44 -9.84 0.72
CA ASP A 44 18.31 -11.26 0.33
C ASP A 44 18.18 -11.46 -1.20
N GLY A 45 18.42 -10.40 -1.97
CA GLY A 45 18.34 -10.42 -3.41
C GLY A 45 19.47 -11.25 -4.06
N PRO A 46 19.24 -11.77 -5.28
CA PRO A 46 20.14 -12.71 -5.94
C PRO A 46 21.40 -12.06 -6.53
N PHE A 47 21.51 -10.73 -6.52
CA PHE A 47 22.60 -10.01 -7.17
C PHE A 47 23.68 -9.58 -6.16
N PRO A 48 24.97 -9.84 -6.43
CA PRO A 48 26.06 -9.38 -5.57
C PRO A 48 26.24 -7.85 -5.64
N GLY A 49 26.72 -7.27 -4.56
CA GLY A 49 27.06 -5.83 -4.47
C GLY A 49 25.84 -4.91 -4.62
N SER A 50 25.97 -3.87 -5.44
CA SER A 50 24.94 -2.84 -5.64
C SER A 50 23.71 -3.30 -6.44
N GLY A 51 23.74 -4.51 -7.01
CA GLY A 51 22.64 -5.03 -7.83
C GLY A 51 21.33 -5.16 -7.06
N ASN A 52 21.39 -5.62 -5.80
CA ASN A 52 20.22 -5.69 -4.92
C ASN A 52 19.65 -4.32 -4.58
N MET A 53 20.51 -3.32 -4.41
CA MET A 53 20.08 -1.94 -4.16
C MET A 53 19.33 -1.36 -5.36
N ILE A 54 19.84 -1.55 -6.57
CA ILE A 54 19.17 -1.11 -7.80
C ILE A 54 17.81 -1.80 -7.94
N LEU A 55 17.75 -3.11 -7.69
CA LEU A 55 16.51 -3.89 -7.76
C LEU A 55 15.48 -3.41 -6.73
N ALA A 56 15.91 -3.12 -5.50
CA ALA A 56 15.06 -2.60 -4.44
C ALA A 56 14.50 -1.22 -4.78
N ILE A 57 15.33 -0.33 -5.37
CA ILE A 57 14.89 1.00 -5.84
C ILE A 57 13.91 0.87 -6.99
N LEU A 58 14.19 0.01 -7.98
CA LEU A 58 13.30 -0.22 -9.12
C LEU A 58 11.94 -0.74 -8.66
N TRP A 59 11.94 -1.66 -7.70
CA TRP A 59 10.74 -2.20 -7.09
C TRP A 59 9.95 -1.13 -6.34
N ALA A 60 10.61 -0.32 -5.52
CA ALA A 60 9.97 0.78 -4.79
C ALA A 60 9.36 1.81 -5.75
N ALA A 61 10.07 2.18 -6.82
CA ALA A 61 9.57 3.07 -7.85
C ALA A 61 8.33 2.50 -8.55
N LEU A 62 8.33 1.20 -8.87
CA LEU A 62 7.19 0.51 -9.46
C LEU A 62 5.98 0.47 -8.50
N ALA A 63 6.21 0.15 -7.22
CA ALA A 63 5.17 0.12 -6.20
C ALA A 63 4.53 1.50 -5.99
N ILE A 64 5.35 2.55 -5.89
CA ILE A 64 4.87 3.94 -5.82
C ILE A 64 4.07 4.27 -7.09
N PHE A 65 4.62 3.99 -8.28
CA PHE A 65 3.93 4.26 -9.54
C PHE A 65 2.57 3.57 -9.63
N LEU A 66 2.47 2.29 -9.23
CA LEU A 66 1.23 1.52 -9.16
C LEU A 66 0.21 2.13 -8.18
N ILE A 67 0.66 2.58 -7.00
CA ILE A 67 -0.19 3.23 -5.98
C ILE A 67 -0.73 4.58 -6.49
N PHE A 68 0.11 5.35 -7.19
CA PHE A 68 -0.25 6.66 -7.75
C PHE A 68 -1.12 6.54 -9.00
N ARG A 69 -0.86 5.57 -9.88
CA ARG A 69 -1.61 5.38 -11.13
C ARG A 69 -3.01 4.81 -10.93
N ALA A 70 -3.23 4.04 -9.87
CA ALA A 70 -4.52 3.43 -9.60
C ALA A 70 -5.58 4.47 -9.20
N ARG A 71 -6.38 4.90 -10.20
CA ARG A 71 -7.52 5.82 -10.07
C ARG A 71 -8.76 5.14 -9.51
N SER A 72 -8.91 3.82 -9.66
CA SER A 72 -10.07 3.05 -9.18
C SER A 72 -9.76 2.22 -7.93
N LYS A 73 -10.76 2.01 -7.06
CA LYS A 73 -10.62 1.19 -5.83
C LYS A 73 -10.22 -0.26 -6.14
N ARG A 74 -10.76 -0.85 -7.21
CA ARG A 74 -10.42 -2.21 -7.67
C ARG A 74 -9.00 -2.27 -8.21
N ASP A 75 -8.61 -1.31 -9.05
CA ASP A 75 -7.27 -1.24 -9.61
C ASP A 75 -6.20 -1.01 -8.54
N ARG A 76 -6.53 -0.32 -7.44
CA ARG A 76 -5.62 -0.20 -6.29
C ARG A 76 -5.36 -1.55 -5.63
N TRP A 77 -6.41 -2.33 -5.40
CA TRP A 77 -6.29 -3.65 -4.78
C TRP A 77 -5.58 -4.64 -5.71
N LEU A 78 -5.90 -4.65 -7.00
CA LEU A 78 -5.24 -5.50 -8.00
C LEU A 78 -3.78 -5.12 -8.22
N SER A 79 -3.47 -3.82 -8.33
CA SER A 79 -2.10 -3.34 -8.44
C SER A 79 -1.28 -3.68 -7.20
N PHE A 80 -1.90 -3.60 -6.03
CA PHE A 80 -1.23 -3.93 -4.77
C PHE A 80 -1.03 -5.43 -4.59
N ALA A 81 -2.05 -6.23 -4.90
CA ALA A 81 -1.94 -7.69 -4.92
C ALA A 81 -0.94 -8.17 -5.96
N GLY A 82 -0.88 -7.53 -7.14
CA GLY A 82 0.11 -7.81 -8.17
C GLY A 82 1.53 -7.45 -7.74
N ALA A 83 1.73 -6.31 -7.08
CA ALA A 83 3.04 -5.92 -6.54
C ALA A 83 3.51 -6.85 -5.42
N LEU A 84 2.59 -7.29 -4.55
CA LEU A 84 2.85 -8.31 -3.54
C LEU A 84 3.17 -9.66 -4.16
N ALA A 85 2.37 -10.10 -5.14
CA ALA A 85 2.58 -11.36 -5.84
C ALA A 85 3.93 -11.38 -6.56
N LEU A 86 4.35 -10.28 -7.20
CA LEU A 86 5.66 -10.18 -7.84
C LEU A 86 6.84 -10.41 -6.88
N VAL A 87 6.67 -10.17 -5.57
CA VAL A 87 7.71 -10.42 -4.57
C VAL A 87 7.51 -11.77 -3.91
N ILE A 88 6.29 -12.07 -3.48
CA ILE A 88 5.93 -13.30 -2.77
C ILE A 88 6.15 -14.52 -3.65
N ILE A 89 5.81 -14.47 -4.95
CA ILE A 89 5.94 -15.62 -5.86
C ILE A 89 7.41 -16.08 -5.94
N PRO A 90 8.38 -15.24 -6.35
CA PRO A 90 9.78 -15.68 -6.40
C PRO A 90 10.35 -16.07 -5.04
N TRP A 91 9.90 -15.43 -3.94
CA TRP A 91 10.31 -15.83 -2.58
C TRP A 91 9.68 -17.14 -2.11
N SER A 92 8.45 -17.47 -2.54
CA SER A 92 7.80 -18.75 -2.23
C SER A 92 8.47 -19.92 -2.94
N PHE A 93 9.18 -19.66 -4.05
CA PHE A 93 10.02 -20.65 -4.73
C PHE A 93 11.46 -20.70 -4.20
N LYS A 94 11.85 -19.77 -3.31
CA LYS A 94 13.11 -19.88 -2.57
C LYS A 94 12.93 -21.01 -1.56
N SER A 95 13.30 -22.23 -1.97
CA SER A 95 13.35 -23.39 -1.08
C SER A 95 14.12 -23.04 0.17
N PRO A 96 13.63 -23.41 1.37
CA PRO A 96 14.41 -23.29 2.59
C PRO A 96 15.68 -24.15 2.39
N ARG A 97 16.84 -23.51 2.38
CA ARG A 97 18.13 -24.20 2.51
C ARG A 97 18.36 -24.52 3.97
#